data_AF-A0A9D4LRL7-F1
#
_entry.id   AF-A0A9D4LRL7-F1
#
_cell.length_a   1.000
_cell.length_b   1.000
_cell.length_c   1.000
_cell.angle_alpha   90.00
_cell.angle_beta   90.00
_cell.angle_gamma   90.00
#
_symmetry.space_group_name_H-M   'P 1'
#
loop_
_entity.id
_entity.type
_entity.pdbx_description
1 polymer ?
#
loop_
_entity_poly.entity_id
_entity_poly.type
_entity_poly.pdbx_seq_one_letter_code
_entity_poly.pdbx_strand_id
1 'polypeptide(L)'
;MLLLLLPLLILLLLHPLRPQPPVPLPLPLLPVSLTLPLLLLLLLLLLLLLLLLLLLLLLLLQLLLLLLLLLLLLLLLLLLLLLLLLLLLLLLLLLLLLLLLLLLLLLLLLLLLLLLLLLLLLLLLLLLLLLLQLLLLLLLLLLLLLQLLLLLEILLVLLLLLLLLLLLHTTTTTTTTTTTTTTTTTSTTTTTTTTTTTTTTTTTTTTTTTTTTTTTTTTTTTTTTITTTTTARRLGLRLRRLRRRRRRLLRRRLRLRRRLRRRRRRRRRLTRRLRRLTQLRRLRLLRRLRLLRRRRLRLRDYYYYYYYYYDYDFYYKRLLLLRLLKLLLLQLLLLLLLLLQLLLLLLLLLLLLLLLLLLLLLLLLLLLLLLLLQLLLLLLLLLLLLLLLLLLLLLQLLLLLLLQLLLILQLLLLFLLLLLLLLLLLLLLLMLLLLLLLLLLLMLLLPLLLQLLLLLQQLLILLLLLLLLLLLQLLLLLLLRCYCCCCYCCCCYCCCYCCCYCCFCCYYYCCCCCYACCSYCCYCYCSCCCCFCFYCSCYYYYNNYNDCYCW
;
A
#
# COMPACT_ATOMS: atom_id res chain seq x y z
N MET A 1 35.86 31.39 -57.55
CA MET A 1 36.12 32.17 -58.79
C MET A 1 36.24 33.67 -58.56
N LEU A 2 35.22 34.39 -58.05
CA LEU A 2 35.21 35.88 -58.05
C LEU A 2 36.50 36.54 -57.50
N LEU A 3 37.05 36.03 -56.39
CA LEU A 3 38.30 36.51 -55.77
C LEU A 3 39.56 36.40 -56.65
N LEU A 4 39.57 35.54 -57.69
CA LEU A 4 40.68 35.42 -58.65
C LEU A 4 40.56 36.43 -59.81
N LEU A 5 39.38 37.03 -60.02
CA LEU A 5 39.16 38.04 -61.06
C LEU A 5 39.38 39.47 -60.54
N LEU A 6 39.22 39.69 -59.23
CA LEU A 6 39.38 41.03 -58.62
C LEU A 6 40.78 41.65 -58.85
N PRO A 7 41.91 40.92 -58.71
CA PRO A 7 43.24 41.50 -58.97
C PRO A 7 43.42 41.90 -60.44
N LEU A 8 42.84 41.11 -61.35
CA LEU A 8 42.96 41.28 -62.80
C LEU A 8 42.13 42.48 -63.29
N LEU A 9 40.97 42.73 -62.67
CA LEU A 9 40.17 43.93 -62.92
C LEU A 9 40.84 45.21 -62.37
N ILE A 10 41.45 45.13 -61.18
CA ILE A 10 42.18 46.25 -60.57
C ILE A 10 43.41 46.64 -61.40
N LEU A 11 44.15 45.66 -61.95
CA LEU A 11 45.28 45.91 -62.85
C LEU A 11 44.88 46.68 -64.13
N LEU A 12 43.66 46.44 -64.61
CA LEU A 12 43.09 47.06 -65.82
C LEU A 12 42.57 48.50 -65.59
N LEU A 13 42.35 48.89 -64.33
CA LEU A 13 41.83 50.21 -63.94
C LEU A 13 42.92 51.22 -63.54
N LEU A 14 44.18 50.80 -63.38
CA LEU A 14 45.22 51.59 -62.71
C LEU A 14 46.30 52.22 -63.60
N HIS A 15 46.23 52.10 -64.93
CA HIS A 15 47.24 52.69 -65.83
C HIS A 15 46.82 54.09 -66.35
N PRO A 16 47.55 55.19 -66.01
CA PRO A 16 47.14 56.56 -66.32
C PRO A 16 47.57 57.07 -67.71
N LEU A 17 47.10 58.27 -68.09
CA LEU A 17 47.13 58.82 -69.45
C LEU A 17 48.27 59.86 -69.73
N ARG A 18 48.64 59.97 -71.03
CA ARG A 18 49.45 61.03 -71.73
C ARG A 18 50.98 60.97 -71.55
N PRO A 19 51.80 61.57 -72.46
CA PRO A 19 51.53 62.21 -73.78
C PRO A 19 52.31 61.57 -74.99
N GLN A 20 52.19 62.18 -76.19
CA GLN A 20 52.86 61.82 -77.48
C GLN A 20 54.16 62.63 -77.72
N PRO A 21 54.94 62.54 -78.84
CA PRO A 21 54.85 61.71 -80.09
C PRO A 21 56.21 61.03 -80.51
N PRO A 22 56.47 60.58 -81.77
CA PRO A 22 55.67 59.82 -82.77
C PRO A 22 56.35 58.52 -83.31
N VAL A 23 55.53 57.54 -83.80
CA VAL A 23 55.90 56.44 -84.77
C VAL A 23 56.88 55.35 -84.24
N PRO A 24 56.72 54.03 -84.53
CA PRO A 24 55.98 53.39 -85.64
C PRO A 24 54.93 52.30 -85.26
N LEU A 25 54.36 51.68 -86.32
CA LEU A 25 53.61 50.40 -86.39
C LEU A 25 52.24 50.29 -85.67
N PRO A 26 51.11 50.36 -86.41
CA PRO A 26 49.78 50.02 -85.89
C PRO A 26 49.49 48.51 -85.95
N LEU A 27 48.99 47.95 -84.85
CA LEU A 27 48.37 46.61 -84.85
C LEU A 27 46.98 46.67 -85.52
N PRO A 28 46.56 45.62 -86.27
CA PRO A 28 45.27 45.61 -86.94
C PRO A 28 44.11 45.51 -85.95
N LEU A 29 43.12 46.40 -86.11
CA LEU A 29 41.85 46.32 -85.40
C LEU A 29 41.07 45.10 -85.90
N LEU A 30 40.94 44.06 -85.05
CA LEU A 30 40.10 42.90 -85.34
C LEU A 30 38.63 43.31 -85.52
N PRO A 31 37.88 42.66 -86.43
CA PRO A 31 36.53 43.08 -86.79
C PRO A 31 35.54 42.82 -85.64
N VAL A 32 34.94 43.91 -85.14
CA VAL A 32 33.98 43.93 -84.02
C VAL A 32 32.74 43.05 -84.27
N SER A 33 32.46 42.69 -85.52
CA SER A 33 31.38 41.78 -85.91
C SER A 33 31.56 40.35 -85.40
N LEU A 34 32.79 39.87 -85.18
CA LEU A 34 33.05 38.51 -84.66
C LEU A 34 33.17 38.46 -83.13
N THR A 35 33.51 39.58 -82.48
CA THR A 35 33.63 39.61 -81.01
C THR A 35 32.28 39.54 -80.30
N LEU A 36 31.23 40.13 -80.88
CA LEU A 36 29.87 40.12 -80.30
C LEU A 36 29.25 38.71 -80.19
N PRO A 37 29.20 37.87 -81.25
CA PRO A 37 28.63 36.51 -81.13
C PRO A 37 29.47 35.60 -80.22
N LEU A 38 30.80 35.75 -80.18
CA LEU A 38 31.66 35.02 -79.24
C LEU A 38 31.42 35.44 -77.78
N LEU A 39 31.26 36.73 -77.52
CA LEU A 39 30.91 37.25 -76.19
C LEU A 39 29.53 36.74 -75.74
N LEU A 40 28.54 36.72 -76.65
CA LEU A 40 27.20 36.21 -76.39
C LEU A 40 27.20 34.70 -76.11
N LEU A 41 27.97 33.92 -76.88
CA LEU A 41 28.13 32.48 -76.66
C LEU A 41 28.82 32.18 -75.32
N LEU A 42 29.86 32.94 -74.96
CA LEU A 42 30.55 32.83 -73.68
C LEU A 42 29.62 33.19 -72.50
N LEU A 43 28.81 34.25 -72.65
CA LEU A 43 27.82 34.66 -71.66
C LEU A 43 26.71 33.59 -71.49
N LEU A 44 26.24 33.00 -72.58
CA LEU A 44 25.25 31.92 -72.57
C LEU A 44 25.82 30.65 -71.91
N LEU A 45 27.06 30.28 -72.22
CA LEU A 45 27.75 29.15 -71.60
C LEU A 45 27.97 29.37 -70.10
N LEU A 46 28.35 30.59 -69.69
CA LEU A 46 28.50 30.98 -68.29
C LEU A 46 27.16 30.94 -67.54
N LEU A 47 26.07 31.40 -68.18
CA LEU A 47 24.72 31.33 -67.64
C LEU A 47 24.23 29.89 -67.48
N LEU A 48 24.49 29.03 -68.47
CA LEU A 48 24.18 27.60 -68.42
C LEU A 48 24.96 26.88 -67.32
N LEU A 49 26.26 27.18 -67.17
CA LEU A 49 27.09 26.65 -66.09
C LEU A 49 26.62 27.12 -64.71
N LEU A 50 26.22 28.38 -64.58
CA LEU A 50 25.64 28.94 -63.35
C LEU A 50 24.30 28.28 -63.00
N LEU A 51 23.44 28.05 -64.00
CA LEU A 51 22.16 27.35 -63.83
C LEU A 51 22.36 25.88 -63.43
N LEU A 52 23.33 25.18 -64.04
CA LEU A 52 23.69 23.81 -63.69
C LEU A 52 24.26 23.73 -62.26
N LEU A 53 25.11 24.68 -61.86
CA LEU A 53 25.64 24.77 -60.50
C LEU A 53 24.53 25.06 -59.48
N LEU A 54 23.57 25.93 -59.81
CA LEU A 54 22.41 26.23 -58.98
C LEU A 54 21.49 25.01 -58.83
N LEU A 55 21.26 24.26 -59.91
CA LEU A 55 20.48 23.02 -59.89
C LEU A 55 21.17 21.93 -59.05
N LEU A 56 22.50 21.78 -59.18
CA LEU A 56 23.29 20.85 -58.37
C LEU A 56 23.27 21.23 -56.89
N LEU A 57 23.35 22.53 -56.57
CA LEU A 57 23.24 23.04 -55.20
C LEU A 57 21.84 22.82 -54.61
N LEU A 58 20.79 23.00 -55.42
CA LEU A 58 19.40 22.73 -55.01
C LEU A 58 19.19 21.23 -54.74
N LEU A 59 19.71 20.35 -55.60
CA LEU A 59 19.63 18.90 -55.42
C LEU A 59 20.43 18.44 -54.19
N LEU A 60 21.61 19.01 -53.95
CA LEU A 60 22.39 18.75 -52.74
C LEU A 60 21.66 19.22 -51.47
N LEU A 61 21.00 20.38 -51.52
CA LEU A 61 20.18 20.89 -50.43
C LEU A 61 18.95 20.02 -50.17
N GLN A 62 18.29 19.51 -51.20
CA GLN A 62 17.18 18.56 -51.09
C GLN A 62 17.64 17.22 -50.48
N LEU A 63 18.80 16.70 -50.91
CA LEU A 63 19.40 15.49 -50.34
C LEU A 63 19.76 15.69 -48.86
N LEU A 64 20.35 16.84 -48.51
CA LEU A 64 20.68 17.19 -47.13
C LEU A 64 19.43 17.32 -46.25
N LEU A 65 18.36 17.93 -46.78
CA LEU A 65 17.06 18.05 -46.09
C LEU A 65 16.41 16.67 -45.88
N LEU A 66 16.48 15.78 -46.87
CA LEU A 66 15.97 14.41 -46.77
C LEU A 66 16.77 13.59 -45.74
N LEU A 67 18.10 13.74 -45.72
CA LEU A 67 18.98 13.11 -44.73
C LEU A 67 18.71 13.63 -43.31
N LEU A 68 18.48 14.94 -43.16
CA LEU A 68 18.11 15.56 -41.88
C LEU A 68 16.75 15.07 -41.39
N LEU A 69 15.76 14.94 -42.29
CA LEU A 69 14.44 14.39 -41.98
C LEU A 69 14.51 12.92 -41.58
N LEU A 70 15.33 12.11 -42.27
CA LEU A 70 15.57 10.71 -41.93
C LEU A 70 16.27 10.57 -40.57
N LEU A 71 17.25 11.42 -40.28
CA LEU A 71 17.94 11.46 -38.98
C LEU A 71 16.99 11.86 -37.84
N LEU A 72 16.11 12.85 -38.08
CA LEU A 72 15.09 13.27 -37.12
C LEU A 72 14.06 12.17 -36.87
N LEU A 73 13.62 11.45 -37.91
CA LEU A 73 12.71 10.30 -37.80
C LEU A 73 13.37 9.15 -37.01
N LEU A 74 14.65 8.86 -37.27
CA LEU A 74 15.42 7.85 -36.53
C LEU A 74 15.59 8.23 -35.06
N LEU A 75 15.86 9.50 -34.77
CA LEU A 75 15.96 10.03 -33.41
C LEU A 75 14.61 9.95 -32.67
N LEU A 76 13.50 10.27 -33.34
CA LEU A 76 12.15 10.15 -32.80
C LEU A 76 11.79 8.69 -32.51
N LEU A 77 12.13 7.76 -33.40
CA LEU A 77 11.94 6.33 -33.21
C LEU A 77 12.77 5.79 -32.03
N LEU A 78 14.02 6.22 -31.90
CA LEU A 78 14.90 5.86 -30.78
C LEU A 78 14.36 6.42 -29.43
N LEU A 79 13.86 7.65 -29.43
CA LEU A 79 13.23 8.26 -28.26
C LEU A 79 11.94 7.52 -27.85
N LEU A 80 11.12 7.12 -28.83
CA LEU A 80 9.91 6.33 -28.59
C LEU A 80 10.25 4.93 -28.04
N LEU A 81 11.28 4.28 -28.57
CA LEU A 81 11.78 2.99 -28.07
C LEU A 81 12.31 3.11 -26.63
N LEU A 82 13.05 4.17 -26.32
CA LEU A 82 13.53 4.47 -24.97
C LEU A 82 12.38 4.74 -23.99
N LEU A 83 11.36 5.48 -24.42
CA LEU A 83 10.15 5.73 -23.63
C LEU A 83 9.37 4.44 -23.35
N LEU A 84 9.22 3.56 -24.36
CA LEU A 84 8.58 2.27 -24.22
C LEU A 84 9.36 1.34 -23.25
N LEU A 85 10.69 1.33 -23.35
CA LEU A 85 11.56 0.58 -22.44
C LEU A 85 11.46 1.11 -21.00
N LEU A 86 11.43 2.43 -20.80
CA LEU A 86 11.24 3.06 -19.49
C LEU A 86 9.86 2.72 -18.89
N LEU A 87 8.80 2.74 -19.71
CA LEU A 87 7.45 2.36 -19.30
C LEU A 87 7.37 0.86 -18.90
N LEU A 88 8.04 -0.02 -19.66
CA LEU A 88 8.13 -1.44 -19.34
C LEU A 88 8.91 -1.68 -18.03
N LEU A 89 10.01 -0.95 -17.81
CA LEU A 89 10.77 -1.00 -16.57
C LEU A 89 9.95 -0.51 -15.35
N LEU A 90 9.19 0.57 -15.52
CA LEU A 90 8.27 1.09 -14.50
C LEU A 90 7.15 0.09 -14.17
N LEU A 91 6.58 -0.56 -15.19
CA LEU A 91 5.59 -1.62 -15.04
C LEU A 91 6.15 -2.84 -14.27
N LEU A 92 7.38 -3.25 -14.59
CA LEU A 92 8.07 -4.34 -13.89
C LEU A 92 8.37 -3.98 -12.43
N LEU A 93 8.79 -2.74 -12.16
CA LEU A 93 9.03 -2.24 -10.80
C LEU A 93 7.73 -2.20 -9.97
N LEU A 94 6.61 -1.76 -10.58
CA LEU A 94 5.29 -1.75 -9.94
C LEU A 94 4.82 -3.18 -9.61
N LEU A 95 5.02 -4.13 -10.52
CA LEU A 95 4.70 -5.55 -10.31
C LEU A 95 5.55 -6.17 -9.18
N LEU A 96 6.84 -5.84 -9.12
CA LEU A 96 7.75 -6.29 -8.05
C LEU A 96 7.36 -5.70 -6.69
N LEU A 97 7.01 -4.40 -6.64
CA LEU A 97 6.53 -3.74 -5.43
C LEU A 97 5.21 -4.37 -4.93
N LEU A 98 4.30 -4.69 -5.85
CA LEU A 98 3.06 -5.38 -5.52
C LEU A 98 3.31 -6.80 -4.98
N LEU A 99 4.21 -7.56 -5.60
CA LEU A 99 4.59 -8.90 -5.12
C LEU A 99 5.20 -8.84 -3.70
N LEU A 100 6.04 -7.83 -3.44
CA LEU A 100 6.62 -7.58 -2.11
C LEU A 100 5.54 -7.21 -1.07
N LEU A 101 4.56 -6.40 -1.44
CA LEU A 101 3.43 -6.05 -0.58
C LEU A 101 2.56 -7.27 -0.25
N LEU A 102 2.29 -8.13 -1.24
CA LEU A 102 1.55 -9.38 -1.06
C LEU A 102 2.31 -10.36 -0.13
N LEU A 103 3.63 -10.46 -0.30
CA LEU A 103 4.49 -11.28 0.57
C LEU A 103 4.50 -10.75 2.02
N LEU A 104 4.56 -9.42 2.21
CA LEU A 104 4.48 -8.79 3.52
C LEU A 104 3.12 -9.02 4.19
N LEU A 105 2.03 -8.93 3.43
CA LEU A 105 0.67 -9.22 3.90
C LEU A 105 0.52 -10.69 4.33
N LEU A 106 1.08 -11.63 3.55
CA LEU A 106 1.11 -13.05 3.88
C LEU A 106 1.91 -13.34 5.15
N LEU A 107 3.08 -12.69 5.31
CA LEU A 107 3.90 -12.79 6.52
C LEU A 107 3.18 -12.24 7.76
N LEU A 108 2.47 -11.11 7.62
CA LEU A 108 1.65 -10.53 8.68
C LEU A 108 0.48 -11.44 9.07
N LEU A 109 -0.18 -12.07 8.10
CA LEU A 109 -1.25 -13.05 8.33
C LEU A 109 -0.72 -14.30 9.06
N LEU A 110 0.46 -14.81 8.68
CA LEU A 110 1.13 -15.93 9.36
C LEU A 110 1.50 -15.57 10.81
N LEU A 111 2.01 -14.36 11.04
CA LEU A 111 2.34 -13.86 12.38
C LEU A 111 1.08 -13.71 13.26
N LEU A 112 -0.03 -13.22 12.68
CA LEU A 112 -1.32 -13.12 13.37
C LEU A 112 -1.88 -14.50 13.73
N LEU A 113 -1.77 -15.49 12.82
CA LEU A 113 -2.17 -16.87 13.07
C LEU A 113 -1.32 -17.52 14.18
N LEU A 114 0.00 -17.27 14.18
CA LEU A 114 0.90 -17.75 15.24
C LEU A 114 0.58 -17.12 16.60
N LEU A 115 0.26 -15.82 16.64
CA LEU A 115 -0.16 -15.11 17.85
C LEU A 115 -1.50 -15.65 18.38
N LEU A 116 -2.45 -15.93 17.49
CA LEU A 116 -3.74 -16.54 17.86
C LEU A 116 -3.56 -17.96 18.42
N LEU A 117 -2.68 -18.77 17.82
CA LEU A 117 -2.33 -20.10 18.31
C LEU A 117 -1.64 -20.04 19.68
N LEU A 118 -0.74 -19.09 19.89
CA LEU A 118 -0.08 -18.86 21.18
C LEU A 118 -1.08 -18.42 22.27
N LEU A 119 -2.03 -17.54 21.93
CA LEU A 119 -3.11 -17.12 22.82
C LEU A 119 -4.03 -18.29 23.19
N LEU A 120 -4.37 -19.15 22.23
CA LEU A 120 -5.16 -20.36 22.46
C LEU A 120 -4.42 -21.35 23.37
N LEU A 121 -3.12 -21.54 23.17
CA LEU A 121 -2.27 -22.39 24.01
C LEU A 121 -2.17 -21.84 25.45
N LEU A 122 -2.04 -20.51 25.61
CA LEU A 122 -2.03 -19.85 26.92
C LEU A 122 -3.39 -20.00 27.64
N LEU A 123 -4.49 -19.87 26.91
CA LEU A 123 -5.85 -20.09 27.44
C LEU A 123 -6.06 -21.55 27.87
N LEU A 124 -5.57 -22.51 27.10
CA LEU A 124 -5.60 -23.94 27.44
C LEU A 124 -4.75 -24.25 28.69
N LEU A 125 -3.57 -23.63 28.81
CA LEU A 125 -2.71 -23.76 29.98
C LEU A 125 -3.36 -23.15 31.24
N LEU A 126 -4.02 -22.01 31.11
CA LEU A 126 -4.78 -21.37 32.20
C LEU A 126 -5.97 -22.24 32.63
N LEU A 127 -6.70 -22.85 31.68
CA LEU A 127 -7.78 -23.78 31.96
C LEU A 127 -7.28 -25.05 32.68
N LEU A 128 -6.13 -25.58 32.27
CA LEU A 128 -5.48 -26.73 32.92
C LEU A 128 -5.04 -26.40 34.36
N LEU A 129 -4.49 -25.20 34.58
CA LEU A 129 -4.12 -24.72 35.92
C LEU A 129 -5.35 -24.54 36.82
N LEU A 130 -6.44 -23.99 36.30
CA LEU A 130 -7.71 -23.86 37.00
C LEU A 130 -8.29 -25.23 37.39
N LEU A 131 -8.25 -26.20 36.46
CA LEU A 131 -8.68 -27.58 36.71
C LEU A 131 -7.82 -28.28 37.78
N LEU A 132 -6.50 -28.06 37.76
CA LEU A 132 -5.59 -28.58 38.77
C LEU A 132 -5.86 -27.96 40.15
N GLN A 133 -6.14 -26.65 40.21
CA GLN A 133 -6.50 -25.97 41.45
C GLN A 133 -7.85 -26.46 42.01
N LEU A 134 -8.83 -26.73 41.14
CA LEU A 134 -10.11 -27.33 41.52
C LEU A 134 -9.94 -28.76 42.06
N LEU A 135 -9.09 -29.56 41.42
CA LEU A 135 -8.74 -30.92 41.88
C LEU A 135 -8.04 -30.91 43.24
N LEU A 136 -7.11 -29.96 43.46
CA LEU A 136 -6.44 -29.78 44.75
C LEU A 136 -7.42 -29.36 45.85
N LEU A 137 -8.37 -28.47 45.55
CA LEU A 137 -9.42 -28.07 46.48
C LEU A 137 -10.35 -29.24 46.83
N LEU A 138 -10.71 -30.08 45.85
CA LEU A 138 -11.50 -31.30 46.06
C LEU A 138 -10.75 -32.31 46.93
N LEU A 139 -9.45 -32.50 46.71
CA LEU A 139 -8.60 -33.37 47.53
C LEU A 139 -8.48 -32.86 48.98
N LEU A 140 -8.34 -31.54 49.18
CA LEU A 140 -8.32 -30.91 50.50
C LEU A 140 -9.67 -31.08 51.23
N LEU A 141 -10.79 -30.94 50.51
CA LEU A 141 -12.13 -31.17 51.05
C LEU A 141 -12.34 -32.64 51.45
N LEU A 142 -11.83 -33.59 50.66
CA LEU A 142 -11.86 -35.02 50.96
C LEU A 142 -11.02 -35.35 52.21
N LEU A 143 -9.83 -34.75 52.35
CA LEU A 143 -8.98 -34.91 53.52
C LEU A 143 -9.65 -34.33 54.79
N LEU A 144 -10.29 -33.17 54.68
CA LEU A 144 -11.05 -32.56 55.79
C LEU A 144 -12.25 -33.43 56.19
N LEU A 145 -12.96 -34.03 55.24
CA LEU A 145 -14.06 -34.96 55.48
C LEU A 145 -13.57 -36.24 56.18
N LEU A 146 -12.41 -36.78 55.78
CA LEU A 146 -11.78 -37.93 56.43
C LEU A 146 -11.36 -37.60 57.88
N GLN A 147 -10.80 -36.42 58.11
CA GLN A 147 -10.44 -35.96 59.46
C GLN A 147 -11.67 -35.76 60.35
N LEU A 148 -12.77 -35.26 59.78
CA LEU A 148 -14.05 -35.13 60.48
C LEU A 148 -14.65 -36.50 60.83
N LEU A 149 -14.54 -37.48 59.93
CA LEU A 149 -14.98 -38.86 60.16
C LEU A 149 -14.17 -39.53 61.29
N LEU A 150 -12.85 -39.38 61.28
CA LEU A 150 -11.97 -39.86 62.35
C LEU A 150 -12.28 -39.21 63.70
N LEU A 151 -12.56 -37.90 63.71
CA LEU A 151 -12.97 -37.18 64.93
C LEU A 151 -14.32 -37.69 65.46
N LEU A 152 -15.27 -38.00 64.57
CA LEU A 152 -16.57 -38.57 64.92
C LEU A 152 -16.42 -40.00 65.49
N GLU A 153 -15.51 -40.82 64.94
CA GLU A 153 -15.18 -42.15 65.46
C GLU A 153 -14.55 -42.06 66.85
N ILE A 154 -13.56 -41.18 67.06
CA ILE A 154 -12.95 -40.93 68.38
C ILE A 154 -14.00 -40.45 69.39
N LEU A 155 -14.92 -39.58 68.97
CA LEU A 155 -16.02 -39.11 69.82
C LEU A 155 -17.00 -40.24 70.16
N LEU A 156 -17.29 -41.16 69.23
CA LEU A 156 -18.13 -42.34 69.46
C LEU A 156 -17.46 -43.32 70.43
N VAL A 157 -16.17 -43.58 70.29
CA VAL A 157 -15.37 -44.40 71.22
C VAL A 157 -15.33 -43.77 72.61
N LEU A 158 -15.14 -42.44 72.71
CA LEU A 158 -15.17 -41.72 73.98
C LEU A 158 -16.56 -41.75 74.63
N LEU A 159 -17.63 -41.64 73.84
CA LEU A 159 -19.01 -41.77 74.31
C LEU A 159 -19.31 -43.19 74.81
N LEU A 160 -18.82 -44.22 74.12
CA LEU A 160 -18.95 -45.62 74.52
C LEU A 160 -18.17 -45.90 75.81
N LEU A 161 -16.95 -45.36 75.95
CA LEU A 161 -16.16 -45.46 77.17
C LEU A 161 -16.81 -44.72 78.35
N LEU A 162 -17.39 -43.54 78.09
CA LEU A 162 -18.16 -42.80 79.09
C LEU A 162 -19.43 -43.55 79.51
N LEU A 163 -20.13 -44.19 78.57
CA LEU A 163 -21.29 -45.04 78.85
C LEU A 163 -20.90 -46.27 79.67
N LEU A 164 -19.76 -46.91 79.37
CA LEU A 164 -19.22 -48.03 80.13
C LEU A 164 -18.82 -47.60 81.56
N LEU A 165 -18.16 -46.45 81.72
CA LEU A 165 -17.85 -45.86 83.02
C LEU A 165 -19.11 -45.48 83.80
N LEU A 166 -20.14 -44.96 83.14
CA LEU A 166 -21.43 -44.66 83.75
C LEU A 166 -22.12 -45.96 84.21
N LEU A 167 -22.13 -47.00 83.39
CA LEU A 167 -22.69 -48.32 83.71
C LEU A 167 -22.00 -48.89 84.96
N LEU A 168 -20.66 -48.87 85.00
CA LEU A 168 -19.88 -49.24 86.18
C LEU A 168 -20.23 -48.39 87.41
N HIS A 169 -20.33 -47.06 87.27
CA HIS A 169 -20.58 -46.16 88.40
C HIS A 169 -22.04 -46.21 88.91
N THR A 170 -23.02 -46.53 88.05
CA THR A 170 -24.42 -46.74 88.47
C THR A 170 -24.63 -47.96 89.38
N THR A 171 -23.61 -48.80 89.57
CA THR A 171 -23.60 -49.79 90.67
C THR A 171 -23.44 -49.16 92.06
N THR A 172 -23.19 -47.84 92.16
CA THR A 172 -22.88 -47.16 93.43
C THR A 172 -23.69 -45.88 93.74
N THR A 173 -24.60 -45.99 94.72
CA THR A 173 -25.16 -44.91 95.59
C THR A 173 -26.26 -43.96 95.04
N THR A 174 -26.86 -43.13 95.92
CA THR A 174 -28.30 -42.74 95.86
C THR A 174 -28.68 -41.31 96.32
N THR A 175 -29.77 -40.76 95.73
CA THR A 175 -30.79 -39.79 96.28
C THR A 175 -30.59 -38.24 96.43
N THR A 176 -31.20 -37.47 95.49
CA THR A 176 -32.25 -36.36 95.65
C THR A 176 -32.02 -34.84 96.03
N THR A 177 -32.36 -33.92 95.06
CA THR A 177 -33.26 -32.66 95.11
C THR A 177 -32.91 -31.32 95.84
N THR A 178 -33.43 -30.06 95.59
CA THR A 178 -33.99 -29.23 94.45
C THR A 178 -34.38 -27.72 94.80
N THR A 179 -34.34 -26.76 93.81
CA THR A 179 -35.27 -25.58 93.49
C THR A 179 -35.55 -24.35 94.44
N THR A 180 -36.06 -23.11 94.09
CA THR A 180 -36.15 -22.14 92.91
C THR A 180 -36.92 -20.80 93.27
N THR A 181 -36.70 -19.61 92.62
CA THR A 181 -37.76 -18.57 92.27
C THR A 181 -37.58 -16.99 92.52
N THR A 182 -37.99 -16.07 91.62
CA THR A 182 -38.86 -14.83 91.83
C THR A 182 -38.54 -13.49 92.61
N THR A 183 -38.52 -12.37 91.82
CA THR A 183 -39.43 -11.13 91.74
C THR A 183 -39.46 -9.86 92.66
N THR A 184 -39.41 -8.67 92.02
CA THR A 184 -40.36 -7.51 92.19
C THR A 184 -40.40 -6.49 90.99
N THR A 185 -40.72 -5.18 91.14
CA THR A 185 -41.75 -4.46 90.30
C THR A 185 -41.65 -2.90 90.10
N THR A 186 -42.49 -2.34 89.17
CA THR A 186 -43.02 -0.91 89.00
C THR A 186 -42.06 0.25 88.58
N SER A 187 -42.43 1.39 87.92
CA SER A 187 -43.60 1.84 87.07
C SER A 187 -43.42 3.29 86.45
N THR A 188 -44.35 3.78 85.58
CA THR A 188 -44.78 5.23 85.32
C THR A 188 -43.80 6.24 84.63
N THR A 189 -44.13 7.36 83.91
CA THR A 189 -45.39 8.06 83.41
C THR A 189 -45.15 9.20 82.33
N THR A 190 -46.14 9.43 81.42
CA THR A 190 -46.65 10.70 80.75
C THR A 190 -45.95 11.56 79.64
N THR A 191 -46.81 12.20 78.78
CA THR A 191 -46.66 13.32 77.76
C THR A 191 -45.93 13.02 76.41
N THR A 192 -46.55 12.96 75.20
CA THR A 192 -47.25 13.93 74.25
C THR A 192 -46.28 14.76 73.34
N THR A 193 -46.47 15.06 72.03
CA THR A 193 -47.63 15.00 71.07
C THR A 193 -47.19 15.19 69.58
N THR A 194 -47.91 14.60 68.58
CA THR A 194 -48.11 15.05 67.13
C THR A 194 -46.89 15.28 66.18
N THR A 195 -46.91 15.25 64.82
CA THR A 195 -47.95 15.13 63.75
C THR A 195 -47.39 14.65 62.36
N THR A 196 -48.17 13.84 61.61
CA THR A 196 -48.36 13.75 60.12
C THR A 196 -47.25 13.61 59.02
N THR A 197 -47.60 12.73 58.05
CA THR A 197 -47.48 12.81 56.55
C THR A 197 -46.25 12.38 55.69
N THR A 198 -46.50 11.35 54.84
CA THR A 198 -46.22 11.18 53.38
C THR A 198 -44.82 10.84 52.79
N THR A 199 -44.75 9.59 52.28
CA THR A 199 -44.34 9.11 50.92
C THR A 199 -42.88 9.01 50.42
N THR A 200 -42.72 8.04 49.49
CA THR A 200 -41.79 7.96 48.32
C THR A 200 -40.33 7.44 48.44
N THR A 201 -40.18 6.15 48.12
CA THR A 201 -39.31 5.55 47.06
C THR A 201 -37.77 5.43 47.15
N THR A 202 -37.34 4.15 47.11
CA THR A 202 -36.30 3.51 46.23
C THR A 202 -34.78 3.59 46.47
N THR A 203 -34.13 2.47 46.12
CA THR A 203 -32.72 2.25 45.68
C THR A 203 -31.58 2.64 46.65
N THR A 204 -30.87 1.75 47.35
CA THR A 204 -30.04 0.54 47.00
C THR A 204 -28.56 0.82 46.69
N THR A 205 -27.68 0.00 47.30
CA THR A 205 -26.27 -0.31 46.89
C THR A 205 -25.25 0.86 46.95
N THR A 206 -23.98 0.71 47.37
CA THR A 206 -23.19 -0.45 47.85
C THR A 206 -21.93 0.02 48.63
N THR A 207 -21.03 -0.91 48.96
CA THR A 207 -19.56 -0.76 49.20
C THR A 207 -19.04 -0.58 50.64
N THR A 208 -18.41 -1.68 51.12
CA THR A 208 -17.08 -1.78 51.77
C THR A 208 -16.69 -0.93 52.99
N THR A 209 -16.14 -1.65 54.00
CA THR A 209 -15.06 -1.23 54.94
C THR A 209 -15.42 -0.09 55.94
N THR A 210 -14.85 0.02 57.15
CA THR A 210 -13.73 -0.70 57.81
C THR A 210 -13.90 -0.69 59.35
N THR A 211 -13.27 -1.66 60.03
CA THR A 211 -12.70 -1.62 61.42
C THR A 211 -13.30 -0.75 62.55
N THR A 212 -13.56 -1.46 63.67
CA THR A 212 -13.17 -1.14 65.08
C THR A 212 -13.91 -0.09 65.95
N THR A 213 -14.28 -0.58 67.15
CA THR A 213 -14.21 0.06 68.50
C THR A 213 -15.14 1.25 68.82
N THR A 214 -16.23 1.05 69.59
CA THR A 214 -16.31 1.01 71.09
C THR A 214 -15.94 2.33 71.79
N THR A 215 -16.87 3.13 72.36
CA THR A 215 -17.60 2.96 73.66
C THR A 215 -16.68 2.91 74.89
N THR A 216 -16.89 3.60 76.05
CA THR A 216 -18.01 4.44 76.55
C THR A 216 -17.66 5.13 77.91
N THR A 217 -18.00 6.42 78.07
CA THR A 217 -18.59 7.13 79.27
C THR A 217 -18.06 7.04 80.74
N THR A 218 -18.60 7.95 81.59
CA THR A 218 -18.99 7.82 83.04
C THR A 218 -18.05 8.13 84.24
N THR A 219 -18.08 9.39 84.73
CA THR A 219 -18.45 9.91 86.11
C THR A 219 -18.14 9.21 87.47
N THR A 220 -17.77 9.98 88.55
CA THR A 220 -18.28 9.95 89.99
C THR A 220 -17.49 10.86 91.03
N THR A 221 -17.82 10.88 92.36
CA THR A 221 -17.50 11.95 93.41
C THR A 221 -17.38 11.49 94.93
N THR A 222 -17.04 12.37 95.95
CA THR A 222 -17.46 12.46 97.45
C THR A 222 -16.43 12.63 98.68
N THR A 223 -16.85 13.19 99.89
CA THR A 223 -16.56 12.83 101.38
C THR A 223 -15.87 13.74 102.56
N THR A 224 -16.27 13.60 103.89
CA THR A 224 -15.54 13.58 105.29
C THR A 224 -15.51 14.67 106.50
N THR A 225 -15.36 14.26 107.84
CA THR A 225 -14.55 14.80 109.10
C THR A 225 -15.03 14.69 110.67
N ILE A 226 -14.17 14.89 111.78
CA ILE A 226 -14.20 14.33 113.25
C ILE A 226 -13.59 15.19 114.52
N THR A 227 -13.72 14.88 115.89
CA THR A 227 -13.14 15.61 117.17
C THR A 227 -12.99 14.90 118.64
N THR A 228 -12.43 15.50 119.78
CA THR A 228 -12.16 14.96 121.25
C THR A 228 -12.04 16.03 122.47
N THR A 229 -11.67 16.01 123.83
CA THR A 229 -11.25 15.19 125.12
C THR A 229 -11.46 16.01 126.54
N THR A 230 -10.95 16.01 127.86
CA THR A 230 -9.83 15.55 128.87
C THR A 230 -10.05 15.75 130.51
N THR A 231 -9.11 15.39 131.49
CA THR A 231 -8.73 15.92 132.94
C THR A 231 -8.85 15.23 134.40
N ALA A 232 -7.90 15.47 135.39
CA ALA A 232 -7.97 15.34 136.93
C ALA A 232 -6.67 15.67 137.83
N ARG A 233 -6.73 16.26 139.08
CA ARG A 233 -5.55 16.47 140.05
C ARG A 233 -5.83 16.86 141.56
N ARG A 234 -5.47 16.06 142.62
CA ARG A 234 -5.34 16.50 144.07
C ARG A 234 -4.78 15.38 145.03
N LEU A 235 -3.62 15.55 145.72
CA LEU A 235 -2.94 14.40 146.40
C LEU A 235 -2.30 14.54 147.82
N GLY A 236 -2.12 15.73 148.40
CA GLY A 236 -1.22 15.94 149.56
C GLY A 236 -1.59 15.30 150.92
N LEU A 237 -2.89 15.12 151.23
CA LEU A 237 -3.40 14.67 152.55
C LEU A 237 -3.17 13.16 152.86
N ARG A 238 -2.03 12.60 152.42
CA ARG A 238 -1.76 11.16 152.29
C ARG A 238 -1.10 10.53 153.52
N LEU A 239 -0.07 11.14 154.09
CA LEU A 239 0.92 10.44 154.92
C LEU A 239 0.55 10.31 156.42
N ARG A 240 0.09 11.36 157.10
CA ARG A 240 -0.47 11.20 158.47
C ARG A 240 -1.72 10.31 158.49
N ARG A 241 -2.50 10.29 157.39
CA ARG A 241 -3.56 9.27 157.19
C ARG A 241 -2.98 7.85 157.18
N LEU A 242 -1.81 7.60 156.57
CA LEU A 242 -1.27 6.26 156.31
C LEU A 242 -0.90 5.42 157.55
N ARG A 243 -0.35 5.98 158.65
CA ARG A 243 -0.10 5.18 159.88
C ARG A 243 -1.41 4.71 160.53
N ARG A 244 -2.41 5.59 160.70
CA ARG A 244 -3.78 5.18 161.12
C ARG A 244 -4.45 4.25 160.07
N ARG A 245 -4.15 4.42 158.78
CA ARG A 245 -4.56 3.51 157.69
C ARG A 245 -3.96 2.12 157.89
N ARG A 246 -2.69 1.94 158.26
CA ARG A 246 -2.02 0.61 158.38
C ARG A 246 -2.70 -0.28 159.44
N ARG A 247 -2.95 0.23 160.65
CA ARG A 247 -3.73 -0.51 161.68
C ARG A 247 -5.19 -0.73 161.27
N ARG A 248 -5.87 0.28 160.68
CA ARG A 248 -7.24 0.12 160.12
C ARG A 248 -7.28 -0.87 158.93
N LEU A 249 -6.21 -0.99 158.14
CA LEU A 249 -6.07 -1.88 156.99
C LEU A 249 -5.81 -3.32 157.39
N LEU A 250 -5.09 -3.59 158.48
CA LEU A 250 -4.97 -4.95 159.03
C LEU A 250 -6.31 -5.43 159.61
N ARG A 251 -6.96 -4.62 160.46
CA ARG A 251 -8.32 -4.93 160.95
C ARG A 251 -9.35 -5.02 159.81
N ARG A 252 -9.26 -4.18 158.75
CA ARG A 252 -10.04 -4.34 157.50
C ARG A 252 -9.66 -5.61 156.73
N ARG A 253 -8.38 -5.98 156.57
CA ARG A 253 -7.92 -7.19 155.86
C ARG A 253 -8.44 -8.44 156.54
N LEU A 254 -8.44 -8.52 157.87
CA LEU A 254 -9.02 -9.64 158.62
C LEU A 254 -10.56 -9.66 158.54
N ARG A 255 -11.23 -8.51 158.71
CA ARG A 255 -12.69 -8.41 158.50
C ARG A 255 -13.07 -8.71 157.03
N LEU A 256 -12.21 -8.40 156.06
CA LEU A 256 -12.37 -8.77 154.64
C LEU A 256 -12.08 -10.25 154.41
N ARG A 257 -11.04 -10.88 154.97
CA ARG A 257 -10.82 -12.34 154.86
C ARG A 257 -12.00 -13.11 155.44
N ARG A 258 -12.56 -12.67 156.59
CA ARG A 258 -13.81 -13.22 157.16
C ARG A 258 -15.04 -12.91 156.29
N ARG A 259 -15.25 -11.67 155.80
CA ARG A 259 -16.34 -11.32 154.86
C ARG A 259 -16.21 -12.00 153.49
N LEU A 260 -15.01 -12.33 153.02
CA LEU A 260 -14.72 -13.04 151.77
C LEU A 260 -14.85 -14.56 151.93
N ARG A 261 -14.48 -15.14 153.08
CA ARG A 261 -14.87 -16.53 153.41
C ARG A 261 -16.40 -16.65 153.53
N ARG A 262 -17.09 -15.69 154.18
CA ARG A 262 -18.57 -15.62 154.22
C ARG A 262 -19.18 -15.35 152.83
N ARG A 263 -18.62 -14.47 151.99
CA ARG A 263 -19.05 -14.24 150.59
C ARG A 263 -18.73 -15.43 149.67
N ARG A 264 -17.64 -16.18 149.86
CA ARG A 264 -17.37 -17.44 149.13
C ARG A 264 -18.32 -18.56 149.57
N ARG A 265 -18.67 -18.68 150.86
CA ARG A 265 -19.72 -19.59 151.34
C ARG A 265 -21.12 -19.18 150.84
N ARG A 266 -21.50 -17.89 150.91
CA ARG A 266 -22.76 -17.38 150.31
C ARG A 266 -22.79 -17.51 148.78
N ARG A 267 -21.69 -17.22 148.06
CA ARG A 267 -21.56 -17.51 146.61
C ARG A 267 -21.73 -19.00 146.35
N ARG A 268 -20.99 -19.92 147.00
CA ARG A 268 -21.18 -21.37 146.80
C ARG A 268 -22.62 -21.84 147.09
N ARG A 269 -23.31 -21.31 148.11
CA ARG A 269 -24.75 -21.56 148.35
C ARG A 269 -25.64 -20.97 147.24
N LEU A 270 -25.36 -19.76 146.77
CA LEU A 270 -26.04 -19.13 145.63
C LEU A 270 -25.77 -19.85 144.31
N THR A 271 -24.56 -20.36 144.06
CA THR A 271 -24.23 -21.16 142.86
C THR A 271 -24.89 -22.54 142.93
N ARG A 272 -25.08 -23.14 144.12
CA ARG A 272 -25.91 -24.36 144.27
C ARG A 272 -27.40 -24.07 144.06
N ARG A 273 -27.95 -22.97 144.62
CA ARG A 273 -29.33 -22.53 144.35
C ARG A 273 -29.54 -22.16 142.87
N LEU A 274 -28.61 -21.42 142.27
CA LEU A 274 -28.61 -21.07 140.86
C LEU A 274 -28.45 -22.30 139.98
N ARG A 275 -27.62 -23.29 140.32
CA ARG A 275 -27.54 -24.56 139.57
C ARG A 275 -28.88 -25.30 139.59
N ARG A 276 -29.54 -25.44 140.76
CA ARG A 276 -30.90 -25.99 140.85
C ARG A 276 -31.93 -25.16 140.07
N LEU A 277 -31.88 -23.82 140.16
CA LEU A 277 -32.76 -22.94 139.40
C LEU A 277 -32.47 -22.93 137.89
N THR A 278 -31.23 -23.16 137.45
CA THR A 278 -30.90 -23.35 136.04
C THR A 278 -31.27 -24.75 135.56
N GLN A 279 -31.20 -25.79 136.39
CA GLN A 279 -31.75 -27.11 136.04
C GLN A 279 -33.28 -27.03 135.89
N LEU A 280 -33.98 -26.39 136.84
CA LEU A 280 -35.43 -26.15 136.74
C LEU A 280 -35.80 -25.22 135.58
N ARG A 281 -35.04 -24.15 135.32
CA ARG A 281 -35.22 -23.31 134.11
C ARG A 281 -34.89 -24.08 132.83
N ARG A 282 -33.88 -24.97 132.80
CA ARG A 282 -33.52 -25.79 131.63
C ARG A 282 -34.56 -26.87 131.36
N LEU A 283 -35.17 -27.46 132.39
CA LEU A 283 -36.32 -28.37 132.25
C LEU A 283 -37.59 -27.63 131.80
N ARG A 284 -37.91 -26.46 132.37
CA ARG A 284 -39.02 -25.61 131.90
C ARG A 284 -38.78 -25.10 130.47
N LEU A 285 -37.53 -24.74 130.12
CA LEU A 285 -37.12 -24.41 128.75
C LEU A 285 -37.20 -25.62 127.82
N LEU A 286 -36.85 -26.84 128.26
CA LEU A 286 -36.99 -28.04 127.42
C LEU A 286 -38.46 -28.42 127.20
N ARG A 287 -39.36 -28.22 128.18
CA ARG A 287 -40.82 -28.29 127.93
C ARG A 287 -41.27 -27.20 126.94
N ARG A 288 -40.87 -25.93 127.12
CA ARG A 288 -41.17 -24.85 126.15
C ARG A 288 -40.57 -25.09 124.76
N LEU A 289 -39.37 -25.67 124.67
CA LEU A 289 -38.68 -25.97 123.40
C LEU A 289 -39.24 -27.20 122.70
N ARG A 290 -39.75 -28.21 123.41
CA ARG A 290 -40.52 -29.31 122.78
C ARG A 290 -41.82 -28.77 122.15
N LEU A 291 -42.51 -27.85 122.82
CA LEU A 291 -43.69 -27.16 122.26
C LEU A 291 -43.32 -26.21 121.11
N LEU A 292 -42.26 -25.42 121.23
CA LEU A 292 -41.79 -24.52 120.17
C LEU A 292 -41.17 -25.26 118.98
N ARG A 293 -40.60 -26.46 119.15
CA ARG A 293 -40.12 -27.30 118.04
C ARG A 293 -41.30 -27.90 117.25
N ARG A 294 -42.40 -28.27 117.92
CA ARG A 294 -43.67 -28.62 117.26
C ARG A 294 -44.33 -27.45 116.51
N ARG A 295 -44.07 -26.19 116.88
CA ARG A 295 -44.49 -25.02 116.07
C ARG A 295 -43.49 -24.62 114.98
N ARG A 296 -42.17 -24.67 115.23
CA ARG A 296 -41.14 -24.31 114.23
C ARG A 296 -41.05 -25.29 113.05
N LEU A 297 -41.40 -26.56 113.24
CA LEU A 297 -41.57 -27.54 112.15
C LEU A 297 -42.86 -27.34 111.32
N ARG A 298 -43.55 -26.20 111.46
CA ARG A 298 -44.58 -25.73 110.51
C ARG A 298 -44.26 -24.35 109.92
N LEU A 299 -43.03 -23.86 110.12
CA LEU A 299 -42.56 -22.54 109.67
C LEU A 299 -41.15 -22.56 109.05
N ARG A 300 -40.36 -23.62 109.27
CA ARG A 300 -39.04 -23.77 108.65
C ARG A 300 -39.15 -23.96 107.13
N ASP A 301 -40.15 -24.71 106.71
CA ASP A 301 -40.33 -25.13 105.32
C ASP A 301 -40.75 -23.94 104.42
N TYR A 302 -41.37 -22.91 105.02
CA TYR A 302 -41.74 -21.67 104.34
C TYR A 302 -40.57 -20.68 104.14
N TYR A 303 -39.49 -20.79 104.94
CA TYR A 303 -38.38 -19.82 104.93
C TYR A 303 -37.08 -20.34 104.28
N TYR A 304 -37.01 -21.64 103.94
CA TYR A 304 -35.99 -22.15 103.02
C TYR A 304 -36.37 -21.82 101.55
N TYR A 305 -37.67 -21.76 101.29
CA TYR A 305 -38.31 -21.43 100.01
C TYR A 305 -38.35 -19.92 99.72
N TYR A 306 -37.32 -19.16 100.12
CA TYR A 306 -37.20 -17.72 99.80
C TYR A 306 -35.76 -17.20 99.64
N TYR A 307 -34.75 -18.09 99.61
CA TYR A 307 -33.34 -17.71 99.37
C TYR A 307 -32.62 -18.55 98.31
N TYR A 308 -33.04 -19.82 98.12
CA TYR A 308 -32.88 -20.54 96.84
C TYR A 308 -33.64 -19.87 95.67
N TYR A 309 -34.37 -18.79 96.00
CA TYR A 309 -35.22 -17.98 95.17
C TYR A 309 -34.46 -17.26 94.05
N TYR A 310 -33.88 -16.10 94.36
CA TYR A 310 -33.47 -15.12 93.36
C TYR A 310 -32.38 -15.64 92.41
N ASP A 311 -31.48 -16.50 92.90
CA ASP A 311 -30.42 -17.09 92.08
C ASP A 311 -30.98 -17.93 90.92
N TYR A 312 -31.98 -18.79 91.16
CA TYR A 312 -32.49 -19.66 90.08
C TYR A 312 -33.12 -18.86 88.94
N ASP A 313 -33.85 -17.77 89.24
CA ASP A 313 -34.43 -16.92 88.20
C ASP A 313 -33.33 -16.21 87.39
N PHE A 314 -32.28 -15.72 88.06
CA PHE A 314 -31.16 -15.05 87.42
C PHE A 314 -30.30 -16.00 86.56
N TYR A 315 -29.98 -17.19 87.07
CA TYR A 315 -29.21 -18.19 86.33
C TYR A 315 -29.98 -18.75 85.14
N TYR A 316 -31.27 -19.07 85.27
CA TYR A 316 -32.07 -19.53 84.12
C TYR A 316 -32.28 -18.43 83.09
N LYS A 317 -32.55 -17.17 83.49
CA LYS A 317 -32.62 -16.04 82.56
C LYS A 317 -31.29 -15.78 81.86
N ARG A 318 -30.16 -15.84 82.57
CA ARG A 318 -28.83 -15.67 81.96
C ARG A 318 -28.47 -16.82 81.01
N LEU A 319 -28.81 -18.07 81.35
CA LEU A 319 -28.60 -19.22 80.47
C LEU A 319 -29.51 -19.19 79.24
N LEU A 320 -30.78 -18.80 79.39
CA LEU A 320 -31.72 -18.61 78.29
C LEU A 320 -31.25 -17.47 77.38
N LEU A 321 -30.86 -16.33 77.94
CA LEU A 321 -30.28 -15.20 77.20
C LEU A 321 -29.01 -15.61 76.46
N LEU A 322 -28.10 -16.38 77.07
CA LEU A 322 -26.89 -16.88 76.41
C LEU A 322 -27.19 -17.90 75.31
N ARG A 323 -28.22 -18.74 75.46
CA ARG A 323 -28.69 -19.64 74.39
C ARG A 323 -29.32 -18.86 73.24
N LEU A 324 -30.18 -17.90 73.54
CA LEU A 324 -30.85 -17.05 72.56
C LEU A 324 -29.85 -16.15 71.83
N LEU A 325 -28.88 -15.57 72.53
CA LEU A 325 -27.76 -14.82 71.95
C LEU A 325 -26.85 -15.70 71.09
N LYS A 326 -26.57 -16.95 71.50
CA LYS A 326 -25.83 -17.90 70.65
C LYS A 326 -26.60 -18.29 69.40
N LEU A 327 -27.92 -18.50 69.49
CA LEU A 327 -28.78 -18.79 68.34
C LEU A 327 -28.86 -17.57 67.40
N LEU A 328 -29.02 -16.37 67.93
CA LEU A 328 -29.05 -15.13 67.16
C LEU A 328 -27.69 -14.85 66.51
N LEU A 329 -26.58 -15.09 67.20
CA LEU A 329 -25.23 -14.98 66.63
C LEU A 329 -24.98 -16.04 65.53
N LEU A 330 -25.45 -17.28 65.73
CA LEU A 330 -25.37 -18.34 64.72
C LEU A 330 -26.23 -18.02 63.50
N GLN A 331 -27.43 -17.49 63.70
CA GLN A 331 -28.34 -17.04 62.63
C GLN A 331 -27.75 -15.84 61.87
N LEU A 332 -27.13 -14.89 62.57
CA LEU A 332 -26.43 -13.76 61.96
C LEU A 332 -25.19 -14.22 61.18
N LEU A 333 -24.42 -15.18 61.71
CA LEU A 333 -23.27 -15.77 61.02
C LEU A 333 -23.70 -16.56 59.77
N LEU A 334 -24.80 -17.32 59.85
CA LEU A 334 -25.38 -18.04 58.71
C LEU A 334 -25.89 -17.06 57.64
N LEU A 335 -26.56 -15.98 58.06
CA LEU A 335 -27.02 -14.91 57.15
C LEU A 335 -25.83 -14.19 56.48
N LEU A 336 -24.75 -13.93 57.23
CA LEU A 336 -23.53 -13.33 56.69
C LEU A 336 -22.81 -14.27 55.71
N LEU A 337 -22.77 -15.58 56.00
CA LEU A 337 -22.22 -16.59 55.11
C LEU A 337 -23.04 -16.70 53.81
N LEU A 338 -24.38 -16.72 53.92
CA LEU A 338 -25.29 -16.72 52.77
C LEU A 338 -25.12 -15.45 51.92
N LEU A 339 -25.00 -14.28 52.55
CA LEU A 339 -24.75 -13.01 51.88
C LEU A 339 -23.39 -13.00 51.16
N LEU A 340 -22.35 -13.57 51.78
CA LEU A 340 -21.02 -13.70 51.18
C LEU A 340 -21.03 -14.67 49.99
N GLN A 341 -21.76 -15.79 50.09
CA GLN A 341 -21.95 -16.74 48.99
C GLN A 341 -22.72 -16.09 47.82
N LEU A 342 -23.78 -15.33 48.10
CA LEU A 342 -24.54 -14.58 47.10
C LEU A 342 -23.69 -13.50 46.42
N LEU A 343 -22.86 -12.77 47.18
CA LEU A 343 -21.93 -11.78 46.65
C LEU A 343 -20.85 -12.41 45.76
N LEU A 344 -20.32 -13.58 46.16
CA LEU A 344 -19.35 -14.33 45.37
C LEU A 344 -19.96 -14.85 44.06
N LEU A 345 -21.20 -15.36 44.12
CA LEU A 345 -21.95 -15.79 42.93
C LEU A 345 -22.24 -14.62 41.97
N LEU A 346 -22.62 -13.46 42.50
CA LEU A 346 -22.83 -12.24 41.72
C LEU A 346 -21.53 -11.75 41.06
N LEU A 347 -20.40 -11.79 41.77
CA LEU A 347 -19.09 -11.45 41.24
C LEU A 347 -18.65 -12.41 40.13
N LEU A 348 -18.88 -13.72 40.32
CA LEU A 348 -18.60 -14.74 39.31
C LEU A 348 -19.47 -14.55 38.05
N LEU A 349 -20.75 -14.23 38.22
CA LEU A 349 -21.66 -13.94 37.11
C LEU A 349 -21.25 -12.67 36.34
N LEU A 350 -20.83 -11.62 37.05
CA LEU A 350 -20.32 -10.39 36.45
C LEU A 350 -19.01 -10.64 35.67
N LEU A 351 -18.11 -11.46 36.20
CA LEU A 351 -16.86 -11.86 35.53
C LEU A 351 -17.15 -12.68 34.26
N LEU A 352 -18.12 -13.60 34.32
CA LEU A 352 -18.54 -14.39 33.16
C LEU A 352 -19.18 -13.51 32.08
N LEU A 353 -20.01 -12.54 32.46
CA LEU A 353 -20.61 -11.57 31.54
C LEU A 353 -19.55 -10.68 30.87
N LEU A 354 -18.56 -10.22 31.63
CA LEU A 354 -17.43 -9.44 31.11
C LEU A 354 -16.58 -10.25 30.13
N LEU A 355 -16.31 -11.53 30.43
CA LEU A 355 -15.59 -12.45 29.54
C LEU A 355 -16.36 -12.71 28.23
N LEU A 356 -17.68 -12.89 28.32
CA LEU A 356 -18.56 -13.06 27.16
C LEU A 356 -18.59 -11.79 26.28
N LEU A 357 -18.65 -10.61 26.89
CA LEU A 357 -18.60 -9.33 26.19
C LEU A 357 -17.25 -9.11 25.48
N LEU A 358 -16.14 -9.47 26.15
CA LEU A 358 -14.80 -9.41 25.56
C LEU A 358 -14.64 -10.37 24.37
N LEU A 359 -15.19 -11.59 24.48
CA LEU A 359 -15.21 -12.57 23.40
C LEU A 359 -16.04 -12.09 22.20
N LEU A 360 -17.19 -11.48 22.44
CA LEU A 360 -18.04 -10.89 21.40
C LEU A 360 -17.34 -9.72 20.69
N LEU A 361 -16.66 -8.85 21.45
CA LEU A 361 -15.87 -7.74 20.89
C LEU A 361 -14.69 -8.25 20.03
N LEU A 362 -14.00 -9.30 20.48
CA LEU A 362 -12.92 -9.94 19.73
C LEU A 362 -13.44 -10.57 18.42
N LEU A 363 -14.60 -11.23 18.46
CA LEU A 363 -15.24 -11.81 17.27
C LEU A 363 -15.67 -10.72 16.27
N LEU A 364 -16.22 -9.60 16.76
CA LEU A 364 -16.58 -8.45 15.93
C LEU A 364 -15.36 -7.80 15.27
N LEU A 365 -14.26 -7.65 16.02
CA LEU A 365 -12.99 -7.15 15.50
C LEU A 365 -12.38 -8.07 14.43
N LEU A 366 -12.45 -9.39 14.64
CA LEU A 366 -12.01 -10.39 13.67
C LEU A 366 -12.84 -10.34 12.37
N LEU A 367 -14.16 -10.20 12.49
CA LEU A 367 -15.07 -10.05 11.36
C LEU A 367 -14.79 -8.76 10.56
N LEU A 368 -14.56 -7.65 11.26
CA LEU A 368 -14.20 -6.37 10.64
C LEU A 368 -12.85 -6.45 9.90
N LEU A 369 -11.86 -7.13 10.49
CA LEU A 369 -10.55 -7.37 9.86
C LEU A 369 -10.68 -8.25 8.61
N LEU A 370 -11.52 -9.30 8.65
CA LEU A 370 -11.80 -10.15 7.51
C LEU A 370 -12.46 -9.38 6.36
N LEU A 371 -13.44 -8.52 6.67
CA LEU A 371 -14.13 -7.66 5.69
C LEU A 371 -13.17 -6.63 5.08
N LEU A 372 -12.28 -6.04 5.88
CA LEU A 372 -11.23 -5.13 5.40
C LEU A 372 -10.25 -5.85 4.45
N LEU A 373 -9.86 -7.08 4.78
CA LEU A 373 -8.99 -7.91 3.93
C LEU A 373 -9.67 -8.28 2.60
N GLN A 374 -10.98 -8.61 2.63
CA GLN A 374 -11.77 -8.86 1.42
C GLN A 374 -11.88 -7.61 0.53
N LEU A 375 -12.11 -6.43 1.12
CA LEU A 375 -12.16 -5.16 0.40
C LEU A 375 -10.79 -4.81 -0.23
N LEU A 376 -9.69 -5.03 0.49
CA LEU A 376 -8.34 -4.84 -0.02
C LEU A 376 -8.02 -5.77 -1.20
N LEU A 377 -8.43 -7.04 -1.11
CA LEU A 377 -8.27 -8.02 -2.19
C LEU A 377 -9.09 -7.64 -3.44
N LEU A 378 -10.32 -7.16 -3.25
CA LEU A 378 -11.17 -6.68 -4.35
C LEU A 378 -10.59 -5.43 -5.03
N LEU A 379 -10.09 -4.47 -4.26
CA LEU A 379 -9.42 -3.27 -4.76
C LEU A 379 -8.15 -3.63 -5.56
N LEU A 380 -7.38 -4.61 -5.07
CA LEU A 380 -6.20 -5.12 -5.77
C LEU A 380 -6.57 -5.81 -7.10
N LEU A 381 -7.62 -6.64 -7.11
CA LEU A 381 -8.10 -7.28 -8.33
C LEU A 381 -8.57 -6.24 -9.38
N LEU A 382 -9.26 -5.18 -8.94
CA LEU A 382 -9.68 -4.07 -9.79
C LEU A 382 -8.48 -3.30 -10.37
N LEU A 383 -7.45 -3.04 -9.56
CA LEU A 383 -6.22 -2.38 -10.01
C LEU A 383 -5.47 -3.23 -11.05
N LEU A 384 -5.39 -4.55 -10.84
CA LEU A 384 -4.78 -5.49 -11.78
C LEU A 384 -5.54 -5.53 -13.12
N LEU A 385 -6.88 -5.53 -13.08
CA LEU A 385 -7.73 -5.49 -14.27
C LEU A 385 -7.56 -4.18 -15.05
N LEU A 386 -7.48 -3.04 -14.35
CA LEU A 386 -7.22 -1.74 -14.97
C LEU A 386 -5.84 -1.68 -15.64
N LEU A 387 -4.82 -2.26 -14.99
CA LEU A 387 -3.45 -2.34 -15.52
C LEU A 387 -3.38 -3.21 -16.77
N LEU A 388 -4.10 -4.35 -16.79
CA LEU A 388 -4.22 -5.23 -17.95
C LEU A 388 -4.93 -4.53 -19.12
N LEU A 389 -6.00 -3.77 -18.86
CA LEU A 389 -6.72 -3.00 -19.87
C LEU A 389 -5.83 -1.89 -20.47
N LEU A 390 -5.06 -1.19 -19.65
CA LEU A 390 -4.10 -0.18 -20.09
C LEU A 390 -3.00 -0.79 -20.97
N LEU A 391 -2.48 -1.97 -20.59
CA LEU A 391 -1.48 -2.69 -21.38
C LEU A 391 -2.02 -3.15 -22.74
N LEU A 392 -3.28 -3.62 -22.78
CA LEU A 392 -3.96 -4.00 -24.02
C LEU A 392 -4.18 -2.79 -24.96
N LEU A 393 -4.58 -1.64 -24.41
CA LEU A 393 -4.74 -0.40 -25.17
C LEU A 393 -3.40 0.11 -25.71
N LEU A 394 -2.31 0.02 -24.92
CA LEU A 394 -0.96 0.35 -25.38
C LEU A 394 -0.50 -0.56 -26.52
N LEU A 395 -0.76 -1.87 -26.41
CA LEU A 395 -0.45 -2.85 -27.46
C LEU A 395 -1.23 -2.56 -28.76
N GLN A 396 -2.52 -2.22 -28.64
CA GLN A 396 -3.35 -1.83 -29.79
C GLN A 396 -2.84 -0.55 -30.47
N LEU A 397 -2.43 0.45 -29.68
CA LEU A 397 -1.82 1.68 -30.21
C LEU A 397 -0.49 1.41 -30.91
N LEU A 398 0.36 0.54 -30.35
CA LEU A 398 1.64 0.14 -30.94
C LEU A 398 1.43 -0.63 -32.27
N LEU A 399 0.43 -1.51 -32.33
CA LEU A 399 0.06 -2.23 -33.55
C LEU A 399 -0.47 -1.28 -34.64
N LEU A 400 -1.27 -0.29 -34.28
CA LEU A 400 -1.78 0.73 -35.21
C LEU A 400 -0.64 1.62 -35.75
N LEU A 401 0.31 2.01 -34.90
CA LEU A 401 1.51 2.75 -35.31
C LEU A 401 2.37 1.92 -36.27
N LEU A 402 2.56 0.63 -36.01
CA LEU A 402 3.30 -0.29 -36.87
C LEU A 402 2.62 -0.46 -38.24
N LEU A 403 1.28 -0.57 -38.27
CA LEU A 403 0.49 -0.64 -39.50
C LEU A 403 0.60 0.67 -40.31
N GLN A 404 0.54 1.83 -39.64
CA GLN A 404 0.73 3.13 -40.28
C GLN A 404 2.14 3.28 -40.87
N LEU A 405 3.17 2.83 -40.15
CA LEU A 405 4.56 2.83 -40.65
C LEU A 405 4.72 1.92 -41.88
N LEU A 406 4.09 0.72 -41.86
CA LEU A 406 4.08 -0.20 -43.00
C LEU A 406 3.39 0.41 -44.23
N LEU A 407 2.26 1.11 -44.04
CA LEU A 407 1.54 1.80 -45.12
C LEU A 407 2.36 2.97 -45.70
N ILE A 408 3.06 3.73 -44.86
CA ILE A 408 3.99 4.78 -45.32
C ILE A 408 5.15 4.18 -46.12
N LEU A 409 5.70 3.04 -45.69
CA LEU A 409 6.75 2.34 -46.41
C LEU A 409 6.26 1.79 -47.77
N GLN A 410 5.04 1.26 -47.84
CA GLN A 410 4.41 0.82 -49.10
C GLN A 410 4.19 2.00 -50.05
N LEU A 411 3.71 3.15 -49.55
CA LEU A 411 3.53 4.37 -50.35
C LEU A 411 4.88 4.89 -50.89
N LEU A 412 5.92 4.89 -50.06
CA LEU A 412 7.27 5.29 -50.45
C LEU A 412 7.86 4.37 -51.53
N LEU A 413 7.66 3.06 -51.40
CA LEU A 413 8.07 2.07 -52.39
C LEU A 413 7.32 2.25 -53.72
N LEU A 414 6.02 2.51 -53.68
CA LEU A 414 5.20 2.81 -54.87
C LEU A 414 5.65 4.10 -55.55
N PHE A 415 5.98 5.15 -54.78
CA PHE A 415 6.50 6.41 -55.31
C PHE A 415 7.88 6.22 -55.97
N LEU A 416 8.77 5.43 -55.36
CA LEU A 416 10.08 5.09 -55.92
C LEU A 416 9.94 4.28 -57.23
N LEU A 417 8.99 3.33 -57.28
CA LEU A 417 8.68 2.57 -58.50
C LEU A 417 8.12 3.46 -59.62
N LEU A 418 7.25 4.41 -59.29
CA LEU A 418 6.72 5.39 -60.23
C LEU A 418 7.82 6.33 -60.77
N LEU A 419 8.74 6.77 -59.91
CA LEU A 419 9.90 7.57 -60.31
C LEU A 419 10.85 6.79 -61.23
N LEU A 420 11.08 5.51 -60.96
CA LEU A 420 11.86 4.62 -61.81
C LEU A 420 11.20 4.40 -63.18
N LEU A 421 9.87 4.22 -63.21
CA LEU A 421 9.10 4.10 -64.44
C LEU A 421 9.14 5.40 -65.27
N LEU A 422 9.03 6.56 -64.62
CA LEU A 422 9.16 7.87 -65.27
C LEU A 422 10.57 8.09 -65.85
N LEU A 423 11.61 7.69 -65.13
CA LEU A 423 12.99 7.74 -65.60
C LEU A 423 13.22 6.82 -66.82
N LEU A 424 12.64 5.61 -66.81
CA LEU A 424 12.68 4.67 -67.93
C LEU A 424 11.94 5.23 -69.16
N LEU A 425 10.79 5.87 -68.96
CA LEU A 425 10.02 6.53 -70.02
C LEU A 425 10.79 7.73 -70.62
N LEU A 426 11.45 8.53 -69.78
CA LEU A 426 12.31 9.64 -70.22
C LEU A 426 13.52 9.14 -71.02
N LEU A 427 14.14 8.03 -70.60
CA LEU A 427 15.24 7.39 -71.33
C LEU A 427 14.76 6.85 -72.69
N LEU A 428 13.58 6.23 -72.75
CA LEU A 428 12.97 5.76 -73.99
C LEU A 428 12.67 6.92 -74.96
N LEU A 429 12.14 8.04 -74.44
CA LEU A 429 11.89 9.24 -75.23
C LEU A 429 13.19 9.87 -75.75
N LEU A 430 14.25 9.89 -74.95
CA LEU A 430 15.58 10.36 -75.35
C LEU A 430 16.18 9.48 -76.47
N MET A 431 16.04 8.15 -76.35
CA MET A 431 16.47 7.20 -77.39
C MET A 431 15.68 7.40 -78.69
N LEU A 432 14.37 7.65 -78.62
CA LEU A 432 13.53 7.94 -79.79
C LEU A 432 13.91 9.28 -80.44
N LEU A 433 14.20 10.32 -79.64
CA LEU A 433 14.66 11.61 -80.13
C LEU A 433 16.04 11.51 -80.82
N LEU A 434 16.96 10.72 -80.25
CA LEU A 434 18.27 10.45 -80.85
C LEU A 434 18.14 9.69 -82.19
N LEU A 435 17.23 8.71 -82.26
CA LEU A 435 16.92 7.99 -83.51
C LEU A 435 16.31 8.92 -84.57
N LEU A 436 15.41 9.83 -84.18
CA LEU A 436 14.82 10.82 -85.08
C LEU A 436 15.87 11.83 -85.59
N LEU A 437 16.79 12.27 -84.72
CA LEU A 437 17.90 13.15 -85.09
C LEU A 437 18.87 12.46 -86.07
N LEU A 438 19.17 11.17 -85.86
CA LEU A 438 19.98 10.36 -86.76
C LEU A 438 19.30 10.20 -88.14
N LEU A 439 17.99 9.97 -88.16
CA LEU A 439 17.20 9.89 -89.39
C LEU A 439 17.16 11.23 -90.14
N LEU A 440 17.02 12.35 -89.42
CA LEU A 440 17.08 13.70 -90.00
C LEU A 440 18.47 14.02 -90.59
N LEU A 441 19.54 13.63 -89.89
CA LEU A 441 20.91 13.76 -90.38
C LEU A 441 21.14 12.95 -91.65
N LEU A 442 20.62 11.71 -91.71
CA LEU A 442 20.67 10.87 -92.90
C LEU A 442 19.89 11.50 -94.08
N MET A 443 18.69 12.04 -93.83
CA MET A 443 17.87 12.74 -94.81
C MET A 443 18.52 14.02 -95.35
N LEU A 444 19.39 14.68 -94.58
CA LEU A 444 20.16 15.85 -95.02
C LEU A 444 21.43 15.46 -95.78
N LEU A 445 22.12 14.39 -95.34
CA LEU A 445 23.38 13.94 -95.94
C LEU A 445 23.18 13.27 -97.31
N LEU A 446 22.10 12.49 -97.47
CA LEU A 446 21.81 11.73 -98.69
C LEU A 446 21.65 12.59 -99.97
N PRO A 447 20.88 13.70 -100.00
CA PRO A 447 20.79 14.55 -101.19
C PRO A 447 22.11 15.28 -101.48
N LEU A 448 22.90 15.61 -100.45
CA LEU A 448 24.21 16.25 -100.63
C LEU A 448 25.23 15.26 -101.23
N LEU A 449 25.20 13.99 -100.81
CA LEU A 449 25.95 12.89 -101.43
C LEU A 449 25.52 12.66 -102.90
N LEU A 450 24.22 12.71 -103.18
CA LEU A 450 23.67 12.57 -104.54
C LEU A 450 24.06 13.75 -105.45
N GLN A 451 24.06 14.98 -104.92
CA GLN A 451 24.50 16.16 -105.66
C GLN A 451 26.01 16.11 -105.97
N LEU A 452 26.84 15.61 -105.04
CA LEU A 452 28.26 15.35 -105.29
C LEU A 452 28.46 14.29 -106.39
N LEU A 453 27.65 13.23 -106.40
CA LEU A 453 27.67 12.19 -107.45
C LEU A 453 27.27 12.74 -108.83
N LEU A 454 26.25 13.61 -108.89
CA LEU A 454 25.85 14.29 -110.13
C LEU A 454 26.92 15.26 -110.65
N LEU A 455 27.62 15.98 -109.75
CA LEU A 455 28.74 16.85 -110.13
C LEU A 455 29.90 16.03 -110.72
N LEU A 456 30.22 14.88 -110.11
CA LEU A 456 31.19 13.92 -110.64
C LEU A 456 30.80 13.41 -112.04
N GLN A 457 29.52 13.12 -112.26
CA GLN A 457 28.99 12.72 -113.57
C GLN A 457 29.12 13.85 -114.62
N GLN A 458 28.81 15.10 -114.26
CA GLN A 458 28.98 16.25 -115.15
C GLN A 458 30.46 16.47 -115.54
N LEU A 459 31.38 16.30 -114.60
CA LEU A 459 32.81 16.42 -114.82
C LEU A 459 33.33 15.31 -115.76
N LEU A 460 32.79 14.08 -115.63
CA LEU A 460 33.06 12.98 -116.55
C LEU A 460 32.56 13.26 -117.99
N ILE A 461 31.36 13.86 -118.13
CA ILE A 461 30.82 14.27 -119.45
C ILE A 461 31.68 15.38 -120.07
N LEU A 462 32.15 16.35 -119.29
CA LEU A 462 33.06 17.40 -119.77
C LEU A 462 34.40 16.83 -120.26
N LEU A 463 34.95 15.85 -119.55
CA LEU A 463 36.16 15.13 -119.95
C LEU A 463 35.97 14.38 -121.28
N LEU A 464 34.80 13.75 -121.49
CA LEU A 464 34.45 13.09 -122.74
C LEU A 464 34.28 14.09 -123.90
N LEU A 465 33.70 15.26 -123.65
CA LEU A 465 33.57 16.33 -124.65
C LEU A 465 34.94 16.89 -125.06
N LEU A 466 35.86 17.06 -124.10
CA LEU A 466 37.24 17.48 -124.35
C LEU A 466 37.99 16.46 -125.23
N LEU A 467 37.81 15.16 -124.97
CA LEU A 467 38.35 14.07 -125.79
C LEU A 467 37.81 14.12 -127.23
N LEU A 468 36.52 14.40 -127.41
CA LEU A 468 35.89 14.56 -128.73
C LEU A 468 36.40 15.81 -129.47
N LEU A 469 36.65 16.92 -128.77
CA LEU A 469 37.25 18.12 -129.36
C LEU A 469 38.67 17.85 -129.86
N LEU A 470 39.46 17.09 -129.09
CA LEU A 470 40.82 16.70 -129.45
C LEU A 470 40.82 15.75 -130.67
N LEU A 471 39.84 14.84 -130.77
CA LEU A 471 39.60 14.02 -131.96
C LEU A 471 39.25 14.88 -133.20
N LEU A 472 38.46 15.95 -133.02
CA LEU A 472 38.12 16.89 -134.11
C LEU A 472 39.34 17.72 -134.56
N GLN A 473 40.22 18.11 -133.65
CA GLN A 473 41.49 18.75 -134.00
C GLN A 473 42.39 17.81 -134.81
N LEU A 474 42.43 16.51 -134.46
CA LEU A 474 43.14 15.48 -135.23
C LEU A 474 42.61 15.38 -136.67
N LEU A 475 41.28 15.45 -136.85
CA LEU A 475 40.63 15.43 -138.16
C LEU A 475 40.92 16.70 -138.99
N LEU A 476 40.99 17.87 -138.35
CA LEU A 476 41.37 19.13 -139.01
C LEU A 476 42.83 19.09 -139.50
N LEU A 477 43.73 18.48 -138.72
CA LEU A 477 45.14 18.27 -139.06
C LEU A 477 45.31 17.31 -140.25
N LEU A 478 44.40 16.34 -140.40
CA LEU A 478 44.27 15.49 -141.58
C LEU A 478 43.84 16.28 -142.83
N LEU A 479 42.86 17.19 -142.71
CA LEU A 479 42.37 18.03 -143.81
C LEU A 479 43.41 19.02 -144.36
N LEU A 480 44.32 19.50 -143.51
CA LEU A 480 45.40 20.42 -143.89
C LEU A 480 46.39 19.81 -144.91
N ARG A 481 46.35 18.49 -145.11
CA ARG A 481 47.30 17.70 -145.92
C ARG A 481 46.99 17.68 -147.43
N CYS A 482 45.91 18.35 -147.87
CA CYS A 482 45.29 18.11 -149.20
C CYS A 482 45.51 19.18 -150.28
N TYR A 483 46.28 20.25 -150.07
CA TYR A 483 46.38 21.39 -151.01
C TYR A 483 47.79 21.62 -151.60
N CYS A 484 47.99 21.26 -152.89
CA CYS A 484 49.16 21.56 -153.74
C CYS A 484 48.88 21.16 -155.22
N CYS A 485 49.54 21.67 -156.27
CA CYS A 485 50.06 23.02 -156.55
C CYS A 485 50.56 23.10 -158.03
N CYS A 486 49.93 23.91 -158.89
CA CYS A 486 50.30 24.14 -160.31
C CYS A 486 49.52 25.36 -160.88
N CYS A 487 49.84 25.99 -162.03
CA CYS A 487 51.10 26.31 -162.72
C CYS A 487 50.78 27.14 -164.01
N TYR A 488 51.80 27.82 -164.59
CA TYR A 488 51.78 28.51 -165.92
C TYR A 488 50.85 29.75 -166.05
N CYS A 489 51.10 30.79 -166.87
CA CYS A 489 52.32 31.25 -167.56
C CYS A 489 52.29 32.80 -167.77
N CYS A 490 53.11 33.36 -168.67
CA CYS A 490 53.32 34.80 -168.94
C CYS A 490 53.40 35.07 -170.47
N CYS A 491 53.26 36.28 -171.05
CA CYS A 491 52.68 37.59 -170.66
C CYS A 491 52.57 38.50 -171.92
N CYS A 492 51.78 39.58 -171.88
CA CYS A 492 51.78 40.69 -172.86
C CYS A 492 51.51 42.05 -172.16
N TYR A 493 51.87 43.18 -172.79
CA TYR A 493 51.93 44.50 -172.14
C TYR A 493 50.81 45.49 -172.55
N CYS A 494 50.61 46.52 -171.70
CA CYS A 494 49.88 47.76 -171.94
C CYS A 494 48.35 47.67 -172.18
N CYS A 495 47.57 47.50 -171.10
CA CYS A 495 46.28 48.19 -170.93
C CYS A 495 45.81 48.20 -169.46
N CYS A 496 44.75 48.96 -169.15
CA CYS A 496 44.27 49.26 -167.80
C CYS A 496 43.82 48.01 -166.99
N TYR A 497 44.54 47.67 -165.92
CA TYR A 497 44.21 46.51 -165.07
C TYR A 497 43.33 46.85 -163.86
N CYS A 498 42.02 46.67 -164.02
CA CYS A 498 41.04 46.59 -162.92
C CYS A 498 40.25 45.27 -163.02
N CYS A 499 40.74 44.21 -162.37
CA CYS A 499 40.08 42.91 -162.23
C CYS A 499 40.38 42.37 -160.81
N CYS A 500 39.44 41.88 -160.00
CA CYS A 500 38.00 41.65 -160.16
C CYS A 500 37.56 40.63 -161.24
N TYR A 501 38.02 39.39 -161.09
CA TYR A 501 37.23 38.14 -161.21
C TYR A 501 38.08 37.06 -160.49
N CYS A 502 37.63 36.22 -159.55
CA CYS A 502 36.37 35.48 -159.33
C CYS A 502 36.14 34.32 -160.31
N CYS A 503 35.52 33.25 -159.78
CA CYS A 503 34.87 32.14 -160.50
C CYS A 503 35.75 30.94 -160.93
N PHE A 504 35.30 29.67 -160.81
CA PHE A 504 34.09 29.10 -160.14
C PHE A 504 34.24 27.57 -159.89
N CYS A 505 33.12 26.91 -159.54
CA CYS A 505 32.85 25.47 -159.41
C CYS A 505 33.16 24.87 -158.02
N CYS A 506 32.22 24.80 -157.07
CA CYS A 506 30.93 24.06 -157.03
C CYS A 506 31.13 22.55 -156.79
N TYR A 507 30.33 21.88 -155.94
CA TYR A 507 28.92 22.17 -155.62
C TYR A 507 28.58 22.37 -154.13
N TYR A 508 27.73 23.38 -153.88
CA TYR A 508 26.50 23.40 -153.06
C TYR A 508 26.53 22.85 -151.60
N TYR A 509 26.16 23.65 -150.58
CA TYR A 509 24.77 24.04 -150.19
C TYR A 509 23.88 22.80 -149.88
N CYS A 510 23.12 22.74 -148.77
CA CYS A 510 23.07 23.60 -147.58
C CYS A 510 22.26 22.91 -146.45
N CYS A 511 22.05 23.64 -145.34
CA CYS A 511 20.88 23.62 -144.46
C CYS A 511 20.20 22.28 -144.07
N CYS A 512 20.32 21.97 -142.77
CA CYS A 512 19.20 21.69 -141.86
C CYS A 512 18.47 20.32 -141.92
N CYS A 513 17.86 20.01 -140.75
CA CYS A 513 16.89 18.93 -140.48
C CYS A 513 17.45 17.50 -140.56
N CYS A 514 17.66 16.77 -139.45
CA CYS A 514 16.71 16.24 -138.45
C CYS A 514 16.06 14.90 -138.85
N TYR A 515 15.87 14.02 -137.86
CA TYR A 515 15.29 12.66 -137.93
C TYR A 515 16.12 11.60 -138.69
N ALA A 516 15.97 10.27 -138.48
CA ALA A 516 15.57 9.46 -137.32
C ALA A 516 15.72 7.94 -137.68
N CYS A 517 14.98 7.06 -137.00
CA CYS A 517 14.74 5.63 -137.28
C CYS A 517 15.92 4.68 -136.95
N CYS A 518 15.73 3.51 -136.33
CA CYS A 518 14.57 2.83 -135.71
C CYS A 518 15.10 1.99 -134.51
N SER A 519 14.32 1.38 -133.61
CA SER A 519 12.88 1.04 -133.54
C SER A 519 12.35 1.26 -132.11
N TYR A 520 11.22 1.93 -131.87
CA TYR A 520 9.81 1.49 -132.02
C TYR A 520 9.25 0.58 -130.90
N CYS A 521 8.00 0.87 -130.52
CA CYS A 521 7.10 0.15 -129.59
C CYS A 521 7.37 0.22 -128.06
N CYS A 522 6.36 0.19 -127.17
CA CYS A 522 5.00 0.76 -127.15
C CYS A 522 4.30 0.44 -125.81
N TYR A 523 3.39 1.30 -125.31
CA TYR A 523 2.50 1.12 -124.13
C TYR A 523 3.23 0.95 -122.77
N CYS A 524 2.93 1.69 -121.68
CA CYS A 524 1.70 1.90 -120.88
C CYS A 524 1.50 0.87 -119.75
N TYR A 525 0.90 1.33 -118.65
CA TYR A 525 0.73 0.68 -117.34
C TYR A 525 2.06 0.53 -116.55
N CYS A 526 2.24 1.05 -115.33
CA CYS A 526 1.36 1.39 -114.20
C CYS A 526 0.73 0.18 -113.51
N SER A 527 0.84 0.14 -112.18
CA SER A 527 0.37 -0.96 -111.31
C SER A 527 1.14 -2.29 -111.45
N CYS A 528 1.30 -3.12 -110.42
CA CYS A 528 1.23 -2.86 -108.98
C CYS A 528 1.85 -4.06 -108.20
N CYS A 529 1.92 -3.85 -106.89
CA CYS A 529 1.47 -4.80 -105.88
C CYS A 529 2.45 -5.74 -105.17
N CYS A 530 2.11 -5.88 -103.89
CA CYS A 530 1.81 -7.15 -103.22
C CYS A 530 2.98 -7.96 -102.62
N CYS A 531 2.81 -8.56 -101.45
CA CYS A 531 1.88 -8.28 -100.34
C CYS A 531 2.31 -9.16 -99.14
N PHE A 532 1.51 -9.12 -98.05
CA PHE A 532 1.59 -10.04 -96.90
C PHE A 532 2.85 -9.83 -96.02
N CYS A 533 2.77 -9.41 -94.75
CA CYS A 533 1.82 -9.74 -93.66
C CYS A 533 1.71 -11.24 -93.41
N PHE A 534 2.17 -11.74 -92.27
CA PHE A 534 1.24 -12.14 -91.19
C PHE A 534 1.94 -12.64 -89.91
N TYR A 535 1.11 -12.74 -88.87
CA TYR A 535 1.18 -13.55 -87.66
C TYR A 535 2.18 -13.25 -86.53
N CYS A 536 1.57 -12.83 -85.42
CA CYS A 536 2.01 -12.99 -84.04
C CYS A 536 2.23 -14.47 -83.67
N SER A 537 2.97 -14.71 -82.58
CA SER A 537 2.53 -15.61 -81.52
C SER A 537 3.26 -15.32 -80.19
N CYS A 538 2.50 -15.03 -79.14
CA CYS A 538 2.96 -15.12 -77.75
C CYS A 538 2.80 -16.56 -77.28
N TYR A 539 3.71 -17.12 -76.45
CA TYR A 539 3.45 -18.38 -75.74
C TYR A 539 4.43 -18.63 -74.56
N TYR A 540 3.99 -19.47 -73.60
CA TYR A 540 4.68 -20.03 -72.41
C TYR A 540 4.77 -19.19 -71.10
N TYR A 541 4.51 -19.72 -69.88
CA TYR A 541 3.70 -20.90 -69.42
C TYR A 541 3.67 -21.03 -67.85
N TYR A 542 2.90 -22.01 -67.32
CA TYR A 542 2.78 -22.53 -65.91
C TYR A 542 2.14 -21.57 -64.86
N ASN A 543 1.11 -21.92 -64.03
CA ASN A 543 0.75 -23.09 -63.16
C ASN A 543 1.50 -23.07 -61.79
N ASN A 544 0.97 -23.53 -60.63
CA ASN A 544 -0.35 -24.09 -60.26
C ASN A 544 -0.57 -24.04 -58.70
N TYR A 545 -1.68 -24.63 -58.21
CA TYR A 545 -1.99 -25.10 -56.82
C TYR A 545 -2.53 -24.10 -55.76
N ASN A 546 -3.87 -24.14 -55.60
CA ASN A 546 -4.61 -24.76 -54.47
C ASN A 546 -4.58 -24.27 -53.00
N ASP A 547 -5.75 -24.56 -52.37
CA ASP A 547 -6.05 -24.86 -50.96
C ASP A 547 -5.86 -23.72 -49.92
N CYS A 548 -6.90 -23.17 -49.26
CA CYS A 548 -8.07 -23.69 -48.52
C CYS A 548 -7.88 -23.40 -47.01
N TYR A 549 -8.74 -22.58 -46.40
CA TYR A 549 -9.72 -23.00 -45.37
C TYR A 549 -10.48 -21.80 -44.75
N CYS A 550 -11.61 -22.10 -44.10
CA CYS A 550 -12.68 -21.18 -43.72
C CYS A 550 -12.31 -20.17 -42.61
N TRP A 551 -12.94 -18.98 -42.65
CA TRP A 551 -14.23 -18.75 -41.98
C TRP A 551 -15.09 -17.76 -42.76
#